data_AF-A0A7C6HRY4-F1
#
_entry.id   AF-A0A7C6HRY4-F1
#
_cell.length_a   1.000
_cell.length_b   1.000
_cell.length_c   1.000
_cell.angle_alpha   90.00
_cell.angle_beta   90.00
_cell.angle_gamma   90.00
#
_symmetry.space_group_name_H-M   'P 1'
#
loop_
_entity.id
_entity.type
_entity.pdbx_description
1 polymer ?
#
loop_
_entity_poly.entity_id
_entity_poly.type
_entity_poly.pdbx_seq_one_letter_code
_entity_poly.pdbx_strand_id
1 'polypeptide(L)'
;AAGAIVAAVGGVAALTAIPLGGPLLDLLVGTAYAEAASVAPWFVVLGTLLALVQLTTYAAVATENHRFSVLLWMTVVLQSVIIALVAHRDVSDIVAVSIVGAGLLWLAGVLLTRRPRS
;
A
#
# COMPACT_ATOMS: atom_id res chain seq x y z
N ALA A 1 -12.89 -12.37 -6.32
CA ALA A 1 -13.09 -11.53 -7.52
C ALA A 1 -12.59 -10.10 -7.32
N ALA A 2 -13.16 -9.32 -6.39
CA ALA A 2 -12.79 -7.91 -6.18
C ALA A 2 -11.28 -7.64 -5.99
N GLY A 3 -10.59 -8.43 -5.15
CA GLY A 3 -9.14 -8.26 -4.96
C GLY A 3 -8.31 -8.48 -6.23
N ALA A 4 -8.71 -9.41 -7.11
CA ALA A 4 -8.02 -9.62 -8.38
C ALA A 4 -8.23 -8.45 -9.35
N ILE A 5 -9.42 -7.85 -9.34
CA ILE A 5 -9.72 -6.65 -10.14
C ILE A 5 -8.87 -5.47 -9.64
N VAL A 6 -8.80 -5.25 -8.32
CA VAL A 6 -7.96 -4.18 -7.75
C VAL A 6 -6.49 -4.39 -8.10
N ALA A 7 -5.97 -5.62 -7.98
CA ALA A 7 -4.60 -5.92 -8.34
C ALA A 7 -4.33 -5.69 -9.84
N ALA A 8 -5.27 -6.06 -10.72
CA ALA A 8 -5.15 -5.85 -12.16
C ALA A 8 -5.19 -4.36 -12.53
N VAL A 9 -6.17 -3.62 -12.02
CA VAL A 9 -6.30 -2.17 -12.24
C VAL A 9 -5.08 -1.43 -11.70
N GLY A 10 -4.63 -1.78 -10.49
CA GLY A 10 -3.42 -1.23 -9.89
C GLY A 10 -2.16 -1.54 -10.67
N GLY A 11 -2.04 -2.77 -11.20
CA GLY A 11 -0.94 -3.17 -12.08
C GLY A 11 -0.91 -2.35 -13.37
N VAL A 12 -2.06 -2.18 -14.03
CA VAL A 12 -2.17 -1.31 -15.22
C VAL A 12 -1.81 0.13 -14.87
N ALA A 13 -2.33 0.67 -13.77
CA ALA A 13 -2.01 2.02 -13.31
C ALA A 13 -0.52 2.20 -12.98
N ALA A 14 0.13 1.20 -12.40
CA ALA A 14 1.56 1.24 -12.10
C ALA A 14 2.39 1.25 -13.39
N LEU A 15 2.00 0.47 -14.40
CA LEU A 15 2.65 0.45 -15.71
C LEU A 15 2.46 1.77 -16.45
N THR A 16 1.28 2.39 -16.40
CA THR A 16 1.04 3.69 -17.04
C THR A 16 1.73 4.84 -16.30
N ALA A 17 1.98 4.71 -14.99
CA ALA A 17 2.72 5.68 -14.21
C ALA A 17 4.22 5.76 -14.60
N ILE A 18 4.79 4.74 -15.24
CA ILE A 18 6.19 4.76 -15.70
C ILE A 18 6.41 5.89 -16.74
N PRO A 19 5.67 5.94 -17.88
CA PRO A 19 5.82 7.02 -18.84
C PRO A 19 5.07 8.31 -18.46
N LEU A 20 3.96 8.22 -17.70
CA LEU A 20 3.11 9.38 -17.41
C LEU A 20 3.38 10.06 -16.07
N GLY A 21 4.13 9.43 -15.16
CA GLY A 21 4.37 9.94 -13.80
C GLY A 21 5.03 11.32 -13.80
N GLY A 22 6.07 11.52 -14.59
CA GLY A 22 6.74 12.82 -14.74
C GLY A 22 5.83 13.91 -15.30
N PRO A 23 5.26 13.73 -16.51
CA PRO A 23 4.34 14.72 -17.10
C PRO A 23 3.15 15.07 -16.21
N LEU A 24 2.56 14.09 -15.51
CA LEU A 24 1.44 14.33 -14.61
C LEU A 24 1.86 15.11 -13.36
N LEU A 25 3.02 14.81 -12.78
CA LEU A 25 3.54 15.55 -11.63
C LEU A 25 3.91 16.97 -11.99
N ASP A 26 4.51 17.18 -13.16
CA ASP A 26 4.82 18.53 -13.66
C ASP A 26 3.53 19.33 -13.88
N LEU A 27 2.50 18.71 -14.48
CA LEU A 27 1.20 19.35 -14.68
C LEU A 27 0.49 19.71 -13.37
N LEU A 28 0.55 18.85 -12.35
CA LEU A 28 -0.24 18.99 -11.12
C LEU A 28 0.48 19.77 -10.01
N VAL A 29 1.81 19.62 -9.92
CA VAL A 29 2.62 20.09 -8.78
C VAL A 29 3.82 20.94 -9.23
N GLY A 30 4.10 21.00 -10.53
CA GLY A 30 5.20 21.77 -11.12
C GLY A 30 6.55 21.05 -11.06
N THR A 31 7.55 21.68 -11.70
CA THR A 31 8.91 21.14 -11.89
C THR A 31 9.68 20.88 -10.60
N ALA A 32 9.27 21.48 -9.48
CA ALA A 32 9.87 21.27 -8.16
C ALA A 32 9.80 19.80 -7.70
N TYR A 33 8.93 18.98 -8.29
CA TYR A 33 8.75 17.56 -7.99
C TYR A 33 9.27 16.63 -9.10
N ALA A 34 10.10 17.13 -10.03
CA ALA A 34 10.65 16.32 -11.11
C ALA A 34 11.41 15.08 -10.61
N GLU A 35 12.10 15.16 -9.47
CA GLU A 35 12.79 14.02 -8.86
C GLU A 35 11.81 12.94 -8.35
N ALA A 36 10.60 13.33 -7.95
CA ALA A 36 9.55 12.41 -7.49
C ALA A 36 8.93 11.58 -8.63
N ALA A 37 9.15 11.96 -9.89
CA ALA A 37 8.69 11.20 -11.05
C ALA A 37 9.18 9.76 -11.05
N SER A 38 10.42 9.54 -10.60
CA SER A 38 11.01 8.21 -10.47
C SER A 38 10.30 7.32 -9.42
N VAL A 39 9.64 7.94 -8.43
CA VAL A 39 8.95 7.25 -7.33
C VAL A 39 7.46 7.05 -7.63
N ALA A 40 6.90 7.75 -8.62
CA ALA A 40 5.47 7.72 -8.95
C ALA A 40 4.91 6.29 -9.16
N PRO A 41 5.57 5.37 -9.89
CA PRO A 41 5.07 3.99 -10.03
C PRO A 41 4.96 3.27 -8.68
N TRP A 42 5.91 3.50 -7.77
CA TRP A 42 5.92 2.90 -6.44
C TRP A 42 4.79 3.42 -5.56
N PHE A 43 4.42 4.69 -5.69
CA PHE A 43 3.23 5.24 -5.04
C PHE A 43 1.94 4.58 -5.53
N VAL A 44 1.84 4.27 -6.83
CA VAL A 44 0.68 3.53 -7.36
C VAL A 44 0.63 2.11 -6.80
N VAL A 45 1.78 1.43 -6.71
CA VAL A 45 1.88 0.11 -6.06
C VAL A 45 1.42 0.18 -4.60
N LEU A 46 1.90 1.17 -3.84
CA LEU A 46 1.49 1.38 -2.46
C LEU A 46 -0.01 1.64 -2.34
N GLY A 47 -0.57 2.54 -3.15
CA GLY A 47 -2.01 2.82 -3.17
C GLY A 47 -2.85 1.58 -3.49
N THR A 48 -2.38 0.74 -4.41
CA THR A 48 -3.02 -0.54 -4.76
C THR A 48 -3.02 -1.50 -3.57
N LEU A 49 -1.89 -1.64 -2.90
CA LEU A 49 -1.78 -2.47 -1.69
C LEU A 49 -2.69 -1.97 -0.56
N LEU A 50 -2.78 -0.65 -0.36
CA LEU A 50 -3.68 -0.06 0.62
C LEU A 50 -5.15 -0.32 0.28
N ALA A 51 -5.54 -0.24 -1.00
CA ALA A 51 -6.89 -0.61 -1.43
C ALA A 51 -7.20 -2.09 -1.13
N LEU A 52 -6.22 -2.97 -1.33
CA LEU A 52 -6.35 -4.39 -0.98
C LEU A 52 -6.46 -4.60 0.55
N VAL A 53 -5.66 -3.89 1.35
CA VAL A 53 -5.76 -3.88 2.81
C VAL A 53 -7.14 -3.38 3.26
N GLN A 54 -7.67 -2.33 2.62
CA GLN A 54 -8.99 -1.80 2.90
C GLN A 54 -10.09 -2.82 2.60
N LEU A 55 -10.02 -3.54 1.48
CA LEU A 55 -10.93 -4.66 1.19
C LEU A 55 -10.85 -5.76 2.26
N THR A 56 -9.64 -6.14 2.71
CA THR A 56 -9.51 -7.13 3.79
C THR A 56 -10.04 -6.61 5.13
N THR A 57 -9.91 -5.31 5.39
CA THR A 57 -10.47 -4.66 6.58
C THR A 57 -11.99 -4.74 6.57
N TYR A 58 -12.64 -4.41 5.45
CA TYR A 58 -14.09 -4.54 5.32
C TYR A 58 -14.57 -5.99 5.50
N ALA A 59 -13.85 -6.96 4.93
CA ALA A 59 -14.16 -8.37 5.13
C ALA A 59 -14.00 -8.80 6.61
N ALA A 60 -12.96 -8.31 7.30
CA ALA A 60 -12.75 -8.59 8.72
C ALA A 60 -13.85 -7.97 9.61
N VAL A 61 -14.27 -6.73 9.32
CA VAL A 61 -15.36 -6.07 10.03
C VAL A 61 -16.68 -6.82 9.83
N ALA A 62 -16.99 -7.22 8.59
CA ALA A 62 -18.19 -8.01 8.30
C ALA A 62 -18.20 -9.40 8.96
N THR A 63 -17.04 -9.90 9.38
CA THR A 63 -16.88 -11.21 10.05
C THR A 63 -16.57 -11.09 11.54
N GLU A 64 -16.66 -9.89 12.11
CA GLU A 64 -16.35 -9.55 13.51
C GLU A 64 -14.94 -10.01 13.96
N ASN A 65 -14.00 -10.09 13.03
CA ASN A 65 -12.64 -10.57 13.30
C ASN A 65 -11.74 -9.46 13.85
N HIS A 66 -11.80 -9.24 15.16
CA HIS A 66 -10.98 -8.26 15.89
C HIS A 66 -9.47 -8.47 15.73
N ARG A 67 -8.99 -9.69 15.41
CA ARG A 67 -7.56 -9.98 15.27
C ARG A 67 -6.92 -9.20 14.13
N PHE A 68 -7.66 -9.01 13.03
CA PHE A 68 -7.16 -8.25 11.89
C PHE A 68 -7.02 -6.76 12.22
N SER A 69 -7.97 -6.19 12.97
CA SER A 69 -7.89 -4.81 13.45
C SER A 69 -6.67 -4.59 14.35
N VAL A 70 -6.37 -5.54 15.25
CA VAL A 70 -5.16 -5.48 16.10
C VAL A 70 -3.89 -5.52 15.24
N LEU A 71 -3.81 -6.44 14.26
CA LEU A 71 -2.67 -6.53 13.35
C LEU A 71 -2.47 -5.26 12.52
N LEU A 72 -3.55 -4.64 12.05
CA LEU A 72 -3.51 -3.37 11.33
C LEU A 72 -2.88 -2.29 12.19
N TRP A 73 -3.37 -2.10 13.43
CA TRP A 73 -2.81 -1.10 14.34
C TRP A 73 -1.36 -1.37 14.72
N MET A 74 -1.00 -2.63 15.00
CA MET A 74 0.39 -3.03 15.25
C MET A 74 1.30 -2.70 14.06
N THR A 75 0.84 -2.95 12.84
CA THR A 75 1.60 -2.65 11.61
C THR A 75 1.80 -1.15 11.45
N VAL A 76 0.75 -0.33 11.67
CA VAL A 76 0.84 1.14 11.58
C VAL A 76 1.83 1.69 12.60
N VAL A 77 1.77 1.24 13.85
CA VAL A 77 2.70 1.67 14.90
C VAL A 77 4.13 1.26 14.55
N LEU A 78 4.33 0.01 14.12
CA LEU A 78 5.63 -0.50 13.74
C LEU A 78 6.23 0.27 12.56
N GLN A 79 5.45 0.53 11.51
CA GLN A 79 5.89 1.33 10.36
C GLN A 79 6.26 2.74 10.79
N SER A 80 5.45 3.38 11.63
CA SER A 80 5.72 4.73 12.14
C SER A 80 7.04 4.78 12.89
N VAL A 81 7.33 3.77 13.73
CA VAL A 81 8.59 3.66 14.47
C VAL A 81 9.77 3.43 13.52
N ILE A 82 9.65 2.52 12.55
CA ILE A 82 10.72 2.25 11.58
C ILE A 82 11.04 3.49 10.75
N ILE A 83 10.00 4.18 10.26
CA ILE A 83 10.14 5.39 9.47
C ILE A 83 10.80 6.49 10.30
N ALA A 84 10.32 6.72 11.53
CA ALA A 84 10.87 7.75 12.41
C ALA A 84 12.35 7.50 12.74
N LEU A 85 12.74 6.26 13.02
CA LEU A 85 14.09 5.94 13.50
C LEU A 85 15.11 5.68 12.39
N VAL A 86 14.68 5.16 11.23
CA VAL A 86 15.60 4.63 10.21
C VAL A 86 15.36 5.23 8.83
N ALA A 87 14.12 5.25 8.36
CA ALA A 87 13.80 5.45 6.93
C ALA A 87 13.36 6.89 6.56
N HIS A 88 13.57 7.90 7.41
CA HIS A 88 13.12 9.28 7.16
C HIS A 88 14.02 10.10 6.24
N ARG A 89 15.15 9.53 5.79
CA ARG A 89 16.16 10.29 5.02
C ARG A 89 15.74 10.55 3.58
N ASP A 90 14.99 9.62 2.99
CA ASP A 90 14.53 9.70 1.60
C ASP A 90 13.10 9.18 1.46
N VAL A 91 12.32 9.79 0.56
CA VAL A 91 10.93 9.40 0.29
C VAL A 91 10.82 7.96 -0.21
N SER A 92 11.81 7.48 -0.96
CA SER A 92 11.87 6.10 -1.45
C SER A 92 11.89 5.08 -0.32
N ASP A 93 12.61 5.36 0.77
CA ASP A 93 12.74 4.44 1.91
C ASP A 93 11.42 4.33 2.67
N ILE A 94 10.73 5.46 2.84
CA ILE A 94 9.37 5.51 3.42
C ILE A 94 8.40 4.67 2.59
N VAL A 95 8.41 4.86 1.26
CA VAL A 95 7.54 4.12 0.34
C VAL A 95 7.86 2.62 0.36
N ALA A 96 9.14 2.24 0.39
CA ALA A 96 9.56 0.84 0.45
C ALA A 96 9.07 0.14 1.74
N VAL A 97 9.28 0.76 2.91
CA VAL A 97 8.77 0.25 4.20
C VAL A 97 7.24 0.15 4.19
N SER A 98 6.59 1.14 3.57
CA SER A 98 5.13 1.19 3.44
C SER A 98 4.59 0.05 2.59
N ILE A 99 5.21 -0.22 1.43
CA ILE A 99 4.87 -1.32 0.51
C ILE A 99 5.03 -2.67 1.23
N VAL A 100 6.16 -2.88 1.92
CA VAL A 100 6.42 -4.14 2.63
C VAL A 100 5.37 -4.38 3.71
N GLY A 101 5.09 -3.39 4.57
CA GLY A 101 4.11 -3.57 5.63
C GLY A 101 2.68 -3.72 5.11
N ALA A 102 2.28 -2.95 4.09
CA ALA A 102 0.96 -3.10 3.47
C ALA A 102 0.80 -4.48 2.79
N GLY A 103 1.84 -4.96 2.11
CA GLY A 103 1.87 -6.28 1.49
C GLY A 103 1.76 -7.41 2.52
N LEU A 104 2.55 -7.36 3.61
CA LEU A 104 2.48 -8.33 4.70
C LEU A 104 1.12 -8.32 5.40
N LEU A 105 0.55 -7.14 5.65
CA LEU A 105 -0.76 -7.00 6.27
C LEU A 105 -1.87 -7.57 5.39
N TRP A 106 -1.84 -7.28 4.08
CA TRP A 106 -2.78 -7.87 3.14
C TRP A 106 -2.67 -9.39 3.10
N LEU A 107 -1.44 -9.94 3.03
CA LEU A 107 -1.20 -11.38 3.07
C LEU A 107 -1.74 -12.01 4.36
N ALA A 108 -1.51 -11.38 5.52
CA ALA A 108 -2.06 -11.83 6.79
C ALA A 108 -3.60 -11.84 6.78
N GLY A 109 -4.24 -10.83 6.20
CA GLY A 109 -5.70 -10.78 6.02
C GLY A 109 -6.23 -11.91 5.14
N VAL A 110 -5.55 -12.20 4.02
CA VAL A 110 -5.91 -13.33 3.14
C VAL A 110 -5.74 -14.68 3.85
N LEU A 111 -4.68 -14.84 4.64
CA LEU A 111 -4.44 -16.08 5.39
C LEU A 111 -5.46 -16.27 6.52
N LEU A 112 -5.83 -15.20 7.24
CA LEU A 112 -6.82 -15.26 8.32
C LEU A 112 -8.22 -15.59 7.80
N THR A 113 -8.59 -15.06 6.63
CA THR A 113 -9.89 -15.36 6.01
C THR A 113 -10.00 -16.78 5.46
N ARG A 114 -8.87 -17.42 5.13
CA ARG A 114 -8.83 -18.82 4.66
C ARG A 114 -8.79 -19.87 5.77
N ARG A 115 -8.50 -19.50 7.03
CA ARG A 115 -8.47 -20.48 8.13
C ARG A 115 -9.91 -20.94 8.44
N PRO A 116 -10.18 -22.26 8.45
CA PRO A 116 -11.45 -22.80 8.91
C PRO A 116 -11.71 -22.31 10.34
N ARG A 117 -12.92 -21.83 10.61
CA ARG A 117 -13.38 -21.53 11.97
C ARG A 117 -13.49 -22.87 12.71
N SER A 118 -12.49 -23.20 13.54
CA SER A 118 -12.52 -24.30 14.49
C SER A 118 -13.30 -23.90 15.74
#